data_AF-A0A9X4AHX6-F1
#
_entry.id   AF-A0A9X4AHX6-F1
#
_cell.length_a   1.000
_cell.length_b   1.000
_cell.length_c   1.000
_cell.angle_alpha   90.00
_cell.angle_beta   90.00
_cell.angle_gamma   90.00
#
_symmetry.space_group_name_H-M   'P 1'
#
loop_
_entity.id
_entity.type
_entity.pdbx_description
1 polymer ?
#
loop_
_entity_poly.entity_id
_entity_poly.type
_entity_poly.pdbx_seq_one_letter_code
_entity_poly.pdbx_strand_id
1 'polypeptide(L)'
;MVYIMITASQINEILFKCHLIEGKDRLLPYYNHFGCLEGIPVVEYMDNGEFRLITYYENYHFYKTYFPSVPFISDLKYFNNSDERYVELLNQLFNGKARSSKSDKYTIINEKIMYLTPKEIADACHVKYSTISKLIYDNDKYKAYLEQSMEVRANHTMEDLVNYIKRHKLFKSSAEIYLLKLTVDENYSNRLTHNDWKVIKWVLLGIQDKFKSLSANAQVELLKEMRDPGLKVLHNYFRNRCEEILTQTR
;
A
#
# COMPACT_ATOMS: atom_id res chain seq x y z
N MET A 1 -3.94 4.97 31.60
CA MET A 1 -5.01 4.84 30.59
C MET A 1 -6.31 5.13 31.28
N VAL A 2 -7.18 5.93 30.65
CA VAL A 2 -8.47 6.34 31.20
C VAL A 2 -9.52 5.86 30.20
N TYR A 3 -10.34 4.91 30.60
CA TYR A 3 -11.37 4.36 29.72
C TYR A 3 -12.71 5.04 29.95
N ILE A 4 -13.39 5.38 28.86
CA ILE A 4 -14.73 5.96 28.85
C ILE A 4 -15.67 5.17 27.94
N MET A 5 -16.97 5.27 28.18
CA MET A 5 -18.00 4.74 27.29
C MET A 5 -18.61 5.90 26.51
N ILE A 6 -18.56 5.83 25.19
CA ILE A 6 -19.16 6.85 24.31
C ILE A 6 -19.98 6.19 23.20
N THR A 7 -21.00 6.89 22.70
CA THR A 7 -21.71 6.51 21.49
C THR A 7 -21.07 7.14 20.26
N ALA A 8 -21.36 6.58 19.07
CA ALA A 8 -20.85 7.13 17.82
C ALA A 8 -21.32 8.57 17.56
N SER A 9 -22.47 9.00 18.10
CA SER A 9 -22.97 10.36 17.96
C SER A 9 -22.18 11.40 18.74
N GLN A 10 -21.38 11.00 19.73
CA GLN A 10 -20.54 11.92 20.52
C GLN A 10 -19.20 12.24 19.83
N ILE A 11 -18.90 11.58 18.71
CA ILE A 11 -17.71 11.85 17.90
C ILE A 11 -18.10 12.81 16.78
N ASN A 12 -17.59 14.03 16.85
CA ASN A 12 -17.85 15.07 15.85
C ASN A 12 -16.69 15.26 14.87
N GLU A 13 -15.46 14.96 15.29
CA GLU A 13 -14.29 15.04 14.43
C GLU A 13 -13.60 13.69 14.27
N ILE A 14 -13.09 13.41 13.07
CA ILE A 14 -12.31 12.22 12.76
C ILE A 14 -10.96 12.69 12.23
N LEU A 15 -9.89 12.41 12.97
CA LEU A 15 -8.54 12.84 12.61
C LEU A 15 -8.12 12.27 11.25
N PHE A 16 -8.35 10.97 11.03
CA PHE A 16 -7.99 10.30 9.79
C PHE A 16 -8.90 9.11 9.50
N LYS A 17 -9.43 9.03 8.27
CA LYS A 17 -10.31 7.93 7.83
C LYS A 17 -9.49 6.78 7.28
N CYS A 18 -9.01 5.90 8.16
CA CYS A 18 -8.22 4.74 7.75
C CYS A 18 -9.01 3.75 6.87
N HIS A 19 -8.33 3.13 5.92
CA HIS A 19 -8.90 2.08 5.09
C HIS A 19 -8.55 0.70 5.64
N LEU A 20 -9.57 -0.04 6.06
CA LEU A 20 -9.48 -1.48 6.36
C LEU A 20 -9.04 -2.24 5.11
N ILE A 21 -7.88 -2.90 5.15
CA ILE A 21 -7.40 -3.73 4.04
C ILE A 21 -8.21 -5.02 3.92
N GLU A 22 -8.54 -5.67 5.05
CA GLU A 22 -9.18 -6.99 5.07
C GLU A 22 -10.15 -7.14 6.25
N GLY A 23 -11.23 -7.90 6.05
CA GLY A 23 -12.10 -8.34 7.14
C GLY A 23 -13.24 -7.41 7.49
N LYS A 24 -13.72 -6.56 6.58
CA LYS A 24 -14.98 -5.80 6.80
C LYS A 24 -16.14 -6.75 7.08
N ASP A 25 -16.23 -7.82 6.30
CA ASP A 25 -17.29 -8.82 6.42
C ASP A 25 -17.20 -9.64 7.72
N ARG A 26 -16.06 -9.56 8.43
CA ARG A 26 -15.85 -10.26 9.71
C ARG A 26 -16.34 -9.46 10.92
N LEU A 27 -16.57 -8.14 10.78
CA LEU A 27 -16.89 -7.27 11.92
C LEU A 27 -18.23 -7.62 12.54
N LEU A 28 -19.28 -7.82 11.73
CA LEU A 28 -20.61 -8.15 12.23
C LEU A 28 -20.66 -9.55 12.89
N PRO A 29 -20.12 -10.63 12.27
CA PRO A 29 -20.00 -11.92 12.96
C PRO A 29 -19.22 -11.85 14.26
N TYR A 30 -18.10 -11.11 14.28
CA TYR A 30 -17.28 -10.95 15.48
C TYR A 30 -18.06 -10.25 16.59
N TYR A 31 -18.72 -9.12 16.27
CA TYR A 31 -19.56 -8.39 17.21
C TYR A 31 -20.71 -9.25 17.75
N ASN A 32 -21.40 -9.99 16.90
CA ASN A 32 -22.50 -10.87 17.33
C ASN A 32 -22.03 -11.97 18.29
N HIS A 33 -20.77 -12.40 18.18
CA HIS A 33 -20.22 -13.44 19.05
C HIS A 33 -19.67 -12.88 20.37
N PHE A 34 -18.95 -11.75 20.33
CA PHE A 34 -18.23 -11.21 21.49
C PHE A 34 -18.93 -10.00 22.16
N GLY A 35 -19.92 -9.40 21.52
CA GLY A 35 -20.60 -8.18 21.98
C GLY A 35 -19.76 -6.90 21.85
N CYS A 36 -18.58 -6.98 21.24
CA CYS A 36 -17.69 -5.84 21.00
C CYS A 36 -16.83 -6.07 19.76
N LEU A 37 -16.20 -5.01 19.26
CA LEU A 37 -15.17 -5.11 18.23
C LEU A 37 -13.78 -5.22 18.85
N GLU A 38 -12.84 -5.74 18.07
CA GLU A 38 -11.44 -5.82 18.49
C GLU A 38 -10.78 -4.43 18.46
N GLY A 39 -9.94 -4.15 19.47
CA GLY A 39 -9.26 -2.87 19.63
C GLY A 39 -10.09 -1.82 20.39
N ILE A 40 -9.39 -0.90 21.05
CA ILE A 40 -9.99 0.19 21.83
C ILE A 40 -9.70 1.50 21.10
N PRO A 41 -10.70 2.17 20.53
CA PRO A 41 -10.53 3.48 19.91
C PRO A 41 -9.91 4.48 20.87
N VAL A 42 -8.94 5.25 20.39
CA VAL A 42 -8.40 6.40 21.13
C VAL A 42 -9.20 7.62 20.73
N VAL A 43 -9.64 8.38 21.73
CA VAL A 43 -10.39 9.62 21.56
C VAL A 43 -9.76 10.75 22.36
N GLU A 44 -9.99 11.97 21.89
CA GLU A 44 -9.62 13.21 22.56
C GLU A 44 -10.88 14.02 22.86
N TYR A 45 -10.98 14.55 24.08
CA TYR A 45 -12.06 15.46 24.45
C TYR A 45 -11.78 16.86 23.89
N MET A 46 -12.79 17.47 23.27
CA MET A 46 -12.70 18.79 22.65
C MET A 46 -13.43 19.85 23.49
N ASP A 47 -13.07 21.12 23.30
CA ASP A 47 -13.64 22.25 24.06
C ASP A 47 -15.16 22.42 23.87
N ASN A 48 -15.73 21.86 22.80
CA ASN A 48 -17.16 21.91 22.52
C ASN A 48 -17.97 20.84 23.27
N GLY A 49 -17.34 20.03 24.12
CA GLY A 49 -18.00 18.97 24.88
C GLY A 49 -18.16 17.63 24.15
N GLU A 50 -17.60 17.51 22.95
CA GLU A 50 -17.61 16.30 22.13
C GLU A 50 -16.21 15.69 21.99
N PHE A 51 -16.11 14.62 21.21
CA PHE A 51 -14.86 13.88 21.03
C PHE A 51 -14.34 13.94 19.59
N ARG A 52 -13.02 14.00 19.47
CA ARG A 52 -12.28 13.70 18.24
C ARG A 52 -11.83 12.25 18.28
N LEU A 53 -12.13 11.49 17.23
CA LEU A 53 -11.61 10.15 17.03
C LEU A 53 -10.17 10.22 16.51
N ILE A 54 -9.24 9.60 17.22
CA ILE A 54 -7.84 9.51 16.81
C ILE A 54 -7.58 8.21 16.05
N THR A 55 -8.09 7.07 16.53
CA THR A 55 -7.77 5.72 15.96
C THR A 55 -8.99 4.81 15.85
N TYR A 56 -8.85 3.65 15.18
CA TYR A 56 -9.92 2.67 14.95
C TYR A 56 -11.16 3.26 14.27
N TYR A 57 -10.96 3.99 13.17
CA TYR A 57 -12.05 4.55 12.34
C TYR A 57 -13.08 3.50 11.93
N GLU A 58 -12.66 2.26 11.70
CA GLU A 58 -13.53 1.15 11.38
C GLU A 58 -14.50 0.78 12.51
N ASN A 59 -14.07 0.87 13.77
CA ASN A 59 -14.94 0.60 14.91
C ASN A 59 -16.00 1.68 14.99
N TYR A 60 -15.59 2.94 14.93
CA TYR A 60 -16.50 4.08 14.86
C TYR A 60 -17.51 3.93 13.73
N HIS A 61 -17.03 3.64 12.51
CA HIS A 61 -17.88 3.51 11.33
C HIS A 61 -18.88 2.36 11.50
N PHE A 62 -18.44 1.21 12.04
CA PHE A 62 -19.32 0.09 12.33
C PHE A 62 -20.42 0.46 13.34
N TYR A 63 -20.06 1.02 14.49
CA TYR A 63 -21.04 1.43 15.50
C TYR A 63 -22.00 2.48 14.94
N LYS A 64 -21.49 3.50 14.23
CA LYS A 64 -22.32 4.52 13.59
C LYS A 64 -23.35 3.93 12.61
N THR A 65 -22.97 2.92 11.84
CA THR A 65 -23.83 2.33 10.81
C THR A 65 -24.83 1.32 11.37
N TYR A 66 -24.40 0.42 12.25
CA TYR A 66 -25.21 -0.74 12.66
C TYR A 66 -25.78 -0.61 14.07
N PHE A 67 -25.12 0.12 14.96
CA PHE A 67 -25.46 0.20 16.39
C PHE A 67 -25.26 1.63 16.95
N PRO A 68 -25.90 2.66 16.35
CA PRO A 68 -25.56 4.07 16.61
C PRO A 68 -25.77 4.51 18.06
N SER A 69 -26.73 3.90 18.76
CA SER A 69 -27.07 4.20 20.15
C SER A 69 -26.31 3.34 21.17
N VAL A 70 -25.49 2.39 20.73
CA VAL A 70 -24.75 1.49 21.63
C VAL A 70 -23.43 2.15 22.04
N PRO A 71 -23.19 2.37 23.34
CA PRO A 71 -21.90 2.88 23.80
C PRO A 71 -20.79 1.83 23.63
N PHE A 72 -19.58 2.27 23.31
CA PHE A 72 -18.40 1.42 23.23
C PHE A 72 -17.23 2.01 24.02
N ILE A 73 -16.36 1.12 24.51
CA ILE A 73 -15.18 1.50 25.31
C ILE A 73 -14.17 2.23 24.42
N SER A 74 -13.69 3.37 24.88
CA SER A 74 -12.62 4.15 24.25
C SER A 74 -11.56 4.57 25.29
N ASP A 75 -10.31 4.71 24.87
CA ASP A 75 -9.22 5.27 25.68
C ASP A 75 -9.17 6.78 25.47
N LEU A 76 -9.37 7.55 26.54
CA LEU A 76 -9.31 8.99 26.53
C LEU A 76 -7.86 9.46 26.70
N LYS A 77 -7.37 10.19 25.71
CA LYS A 77 -6.05 10.84 25.74
C LYS A 77 -6.17 12.33 25.49
N TYR A 78 -5.20 13.07 26.00
CA TYR A 78 -5.04 14.51 25.77
C TYR A 78 -3.77 14.73 24.97
N PHE A 79 -3.83 15.61 23.98
CA PHE A 79 -2.72 15.93 23.10
C PHE A 79 -2.49 17.43 23.10
N ASN A 80 -1.23 17.84 23.20
CA ASN A 80 -0.87 19.25 23.20
C ASN A 80 -0.93 19.87 21.81
N ASN A 81 -0.75 19.06 20.76
CA ASN A 81 -0.65 19.52 19.39
C ASN A 81 -1.08 18.43 18.38
N SER A 82 -1.12 18.81 17.11
CA SER A 82 -1.52 17.90 16.01
C SER A 82 -0.52 16.75 15.82
N ASP A 83 0.76 16.98 16.02
CA ASP A 83 1.79 15.97 15.76
C ASP A 83 1.73 14.83 16.76
N GLU A 84 1.47 15.11 18.04
CA GLU A 84 1.22 14.07 19.04
C GLU A 84 0.02 13.18 18.67
N ARG A 85 -1.05 13.76 18.10
CA ARG A 85 -2.22 13.00 17.63
C ARG A 85 -1.86 12.06 16.48
N TYR A 86 -1.13 12.57 15.49
CA TYR A 86 -0.72 11.77 14.32
C TYR A 86 0.32 10.72 14.68
N VAL A 87 1.20 10.98 15.65
CA VAL A 87 2.13 9.99 16.21
C VAL A 87 1.37 8.88 16.92
N GLU A 88 0.36 9.18 17.75
CA GLU A 88 -0.47 8.16 18.37
C GLU A 88 -1.23 7.33 17.32
N LEU A 89 -1.78 7.99 16.31
CA LEU A 89 -2.39 7.31 15.18
C LEU A 89 -1.39 6.37 14.48
N LEU A 90 -0.21 6.86 14.10
CA LEU A 90 0.83 6.03 13.48
C LEU A 90 1.25 4.85 14.35
N ASN A 91 1.44 5.09 15.65
CA ASN A 91 1.76 4.05 16.63
C ASN A 91 0.70 2.93 16.60
N GLN A 92 -0.59 3.27 16.60
CA GLN A 92 -1.66 2.28 16.45
C GLN A 92 -1.69 1.65 15.06
N LEU A 93 -1.35 2.36 13.99
CA LEU A 93 -1.28 1.73 12.65
C LEU A 93 -0.13 0.72 12.56
N PHE A 94 0.95 0.89 13.32
CA PHE A 94 2.06 -0.06 13.35
C PHE A 94 1.83 -1.23 14.32
N ASN A 95 1.33 -0.93 15.51
CA ASN A 95 1.30 -1.87 16.64
C ASN A 95 -0.11 -2.33 17.01
N GLY A 96 -1.13 -1.64 16.53
CA GLY A 96 -2.53 -1.96 16.77
C GLY A 96 -2.97 -3.21 16.01
N LYS A 97 -4.12 -3.74 16.45
CA LYS A 97 -4.70 -4.96 15.87
C LYS A 97 -5.46 -4.70 14.55
N ALA A 98 -5.79 -3.44 14.29
CA ALA A 98 -6.39 -2.98 13.05
C ALA A 98 -5.40 -3.13 11.89
N ARG A 99 -5.75 -3.92 10.87
CA ARG A 99 -4.95 -4.05 9.63
C ARG A 99 -5.03 -2.76 8.83
N SER A 100 -4.03 -1.90 9.01
CA SER A 100 -3.93 -0.58 8.37
C SER A 100 -3.21 -0.62 7.03
N SER A 101 -3.68 0.20 6.10
CA SER A 101 -3.13 0.28 4.75
C SER A 101 -1.69 0.83 4.76
N LYS A 102 -0.83 0.30 3.88
CA LYS A 102 0.51 0.88 3.65
C LYS A 102 0.42 2.34 3.21
N SER A 103 -0.62 2.67 2.44
CA SER A 103 -0.92 4.02 1.97
C SER A 103 -1.21 4.96 3.12
N ASP A 104 -2.03 4.56 4.10
CA ASP A 104 -2.40 5.40 5.25
C ASP A 104 -1.16 5.78 6.07
N LYS A 105 -0.29 4.78 6.32
CA LYS A 105 1.00 5.01 7.01
C LYS A 105 1.88 5.96 6.22
N TYR A 106 2.00 5.73 4.91
CA TYR A 106 2.79 6.57 4.04
C TYR A 106 2.31 8.02 4.02
N THR A 107 0.99 8.26 3.86
CA THR A 107 0.40 9.59 3.85
C THR A 107 0.74 10.37 5.11
N ILE A 108 0.56 9.77 6.28
CA ILE A 108 0.84 10.44 7.55
C ILE A 108 2.36 10.67 7.70
N ILE A 109 3.20 9.68 7.41
CA ILE A 109 4.66 9.85 7.50
C ILE A 109 5.13 10.95 6.56
N ASN A 110 4.68 10.97 5.30
CA ASN A 110 5.08 11.95 4.31
C ASN A 110 4.67 13.39 4.68
N GLU A 111 3.56 13.55 5.38
CA GLU A 111 3.19 14.85 5.97
C GLU A 111 4.13 15.21 7.13
N LYS A 112 4.41 14.26 8.03
CA LYS A 112 5.17 14.54 9.26
C LYS A 112 6.67 14.71 9.04
N ILE A 113 7.25 14.16 7.98
CA ILE A 113 8.68 14.36 7.68
C ILE A 113 9.06 15.81 7.38
N MET A 114 8.07 16.70 7.16
CA MET A 114 8.30 18.14 7.04
C MET A 114 8.71 18.80 8.37
N TYR A 115 8.40 18.15 9.49
CA TYR A 115 8.60 18.69 10.85
C TYR A 115 9.42 17.77 11.77
N LEU A 116 9.36 16.46 11.52
CA LEU A 116 10.04 15.44 12.31
C LEU A 116 11.01 14.64 11.42
N THR A 117 12.16 14.26 11.95
CA THR A 117 13.06 13.33 11.27
C THR A 117 12.44 11.91 11.25
N PRO A 118 12.78 11.07 10.27
CA PRO A 118 12.30 9.69 10.24
C PRO A 118 12.69 8.86 11.49
N LYS A 119 13.76 9.27 12.19
CA LYS A 119 14.18 8.66 13.45
C LYS A 119 13.25 9.06 14.61
N GLU A 120 12.92 10.35 14.73
CA GLU A 120 11.98 10.83 15.76
C GLU A 120 10.60 10.18 15.59
N ILE A 121 10.12 10.04 14.35
CA ILE A 121 8.87 9.33 14.07
C ILE A 121 8.96 7.86 14.52
N ALA A 122 10.07 7.18 14.22
CA ALA A 122 10.27 5.79 14.59
C ALA A 122 10.30 5.58 16.11
N ASP A 123 11.04 6.43 16.82
CA ASP A 123 11.18 6.39 18.27
C ASP A 123 9.83 6.66 18.95
N ALA A 124 9.07 7.65 18.47
CA ALA A 124 7.76 8.00 19.00
C ALA A 124 6.67 6.94 18.73
N CYS A 125 6.79 6.20 17.62
CA CYS A 125 5.90 5.07 17.29
C CYS A 125 6.38 3.72 17.86
N HIS A 126 7.50 3.71 18.60
CA HIS A 126 8.15 2.49 19.10
C HIS A 126 8.43 1.42 18.01
N VAL A 127 8.84 1.86 16.83
CA VAL A 127 9.23 0.98 15.72
C VAL A 127 10.70 1.18 15.34
N LYS A 128 11.27 0.21 14.62
CA LYS A 128 12.64 0.36 14.10
C LYS A 128 12.69 1.48 13.06
N TYR A 129 13.76 2.28 13.06
CA TYR A 129 14.04 3.28 12.01
C TYR A 129 13.90 2.70 10.59
N SER A 130 14.36 1.46 10.39
CA SER A 130 14.23 0.76 9.09
C SER A 130 12.79 0.60 8.62
N THR A 131 11.81 0.57 9.53
CA THR A 131 10.39 0.47 9.20
C THR A 131 9.90 1.76 8.57
N ILE A 132 10.24 2.92 9.14
CA ILE A 132 9.89 4.23 8.59
C ILE A 132 10.67 4.50 7.29
N SER A 133 11.97 4.22 7.28
CA SER A 133 12.84 4.42 6.12
C SER A 133 12.35 3.65 4.87
N LYS A 134 11.80 2.44 5.05
CA LYS A 134 11.22 1.65 3.95
C LYS A 134 9.93 2.23 3.36
N LEU A 135 9.25 3.13 4.07
CA LEU A 135 8.00 3.73 3.61
C LEU A 135 8.21 5.04 2.85
N ILE A 136 9.20 5.84 3.24
CA ILE A 136 9.46 7.16 2.65
C ILE A 136 10.16 7.12 1.28
N TYR A 137 10.69 5.96 0.90
CA TYR A 137 11.46 5.74 -0.35
C TYR A 137 12.53 6.81 -0.58
N ASP A 138 13.16 7.26 0.50
CA ASP A 138 14.12 8.36 0.43
C ASP A 138 15.33 7.95 -0.41
N ASN A 139 15.76 8.83 -1.31
CA ASN A 139 16.80 8.58 -2.31
C ASN A 139 16.51 7.41 -3.29
N ASP A 140 15.26 6.92 -3.38
CA ASP A 140 14.87 5.94 -4.39
C ASP A 140 14.53 6.62 -5.72
N LYS A 141 15.26 6.31 -6.79
CA LYS A 141 14.98 6.87 -8.12
C LYS A 141 13.58 6.52 -8.65
N TYR A 142 12.91 5.53 -8.05
CA TYR A 142 11.55 5.13 -8.37
C TYR A 142 10.48 5.71 -7.44
N LYS A 143 10.85 6.61 -6.51
CA LYS A 143 9.96 7.19 -5.49
C LYS A 143 8.62 7.64 -6.07
N ALA A 144 8.64 8.48 -7.11
CA ALA A 144 7.40 9.00 -7.73
C ALA A 144 6.46 7.88 -8.23
N TYR A 145 7.02 6.80 -8.80
CA TYR A 145 6.22 5.67 -9.28
C TYR A 145 5.67 4.83 -8.13
N LEU A 146 6.45 4.64 -7.07
CA LEU A 146 6.02 3.93 -5.86
C LEU A 146 4.88 4.69 -5.15
N GLU A 147 4.98 6.01 -5.08
CA GLU A 147 3.96 6.89 -4.53
C GLU A 147 2.67 6.84 -5.34
N GLN A 148 2.76 7.10 -6.65
CA GLN A 148 1.60 7.06 -7.54
C GLN A 148 0.92 5.67 -7.53
N SER A 149 1.70 4.60 -7.39
CA SER A 149 1.14 3.24 -7.30
C SER A 149 0.27 3.01 -6.07
N MET A 150 0.47 3.76 -4.98
CA MET A 150 -0.37 3.69 -3.79
C MET A 150 -1.75 4.31 -4.03
N GLU A 151 -1.81 5.43 -4.77
CA GLU A 151 -3.07 6.09 -5.15
C GLU A 151 -3.93 5.21 -6.04
N VAL A 152 -3.31 4.58 -7.04
CA VAL A 152 -4.03 3.71 -7.98
C VAL A 152 -4.21 2.26 -7.49
N ARG A 153 -3.82 1.94 -6.25
CA ARG A 153 -3.89 0.59 -5.65
C ARG A 153 -3.13 -0.49 -6.44
N ALA A 154 -1.99 -0.12 -7.01
CA ALA A 154 -1.07 -1.01 -7.74
C ALA A 154 0.27 -1.22 -7.02
N ASN A 155 0.36 -0.83 -5.75
CA ASN A 155 1.58 -0.84 -4.94
C ASN A 155 2.31 -2.19 -4.94
N HIS A 156 1.57 -3.30 -4.79
CA HIS A 156 2.19 -4.64 -4.77
C HIS A 156 2.88 -4.97 -6.10
N THR A 157 2.24 -4.68 -7.23
CA THR A 157 2.82 -4.89 -8.56
C THR A 157 4.03 -3.99 -8.78
N MET A 158 3.92 -2.70 -8.42
CA MET A 158 5.02 -1.74 -8.55
C MET A 158 6.24 -2.14 -7.72
N GLU A 159 6.04 -2.56 -6.46
CA GLU A 159 7.14 -2.98 -5.60
C GLU A 159 7.85 -4.23 -6.14
N ASP A 160 7.12 -5.25 -6.62
CA ASP A 160 7.74 -6.43 -7.23
C ASP A 160 8.49 -6.07 -8.54
N LEU A 161 7.91 -5.20 -9.37
CA LEU A 161 8.54 -4.70 -10.60
C LEU A 161 9.85 -3.95 -10.29
N VAL A 162 9.81 -2.97 -9.39
CA VAL A 162 10.99 -2.17 -9.00
C VAL A 162 12.08 -3.07 -8.41
N ASN A 163 11.71 -4.02 -7.54
CA ASN A 163 12.66 -4.98 -6.98
C ASN A 163 13.30 -5.83 -8.07
N TYR A 164 12.52 -6.26 -9.06
CA TYR A 164 13.03 -7.04 -10.18
C TYR A 164 13.99 -6.23 -11.06
N ILE A 165 13.62 -4.99 -11.43
CA ILE A 165 14.48 -4.08 -12.22
C ILE A 165 15.82 -3.88 -11.51
N LYS A 166 15.80 -3.55 -10.21
CA LYS A 166 17.00 -3.32 -9.39
C LYS A 166 17.93 -4.54 -9.35
N ARG A 167 17.37 -5.75 -9.22
CA ARG A 167 18.13 -6.99 -9.09
C ARG A 167 18.72 -7.48 -10.42
N HIS A 168 17.93 -7.47 -11.49
CA HIS A 168 18.32 -8.15 -12.72
C HIS A 168 18.99 -7.23 -13.76
N LYS A 169 18.79 -5.91 -13.68
CA LYS A 169 19.41 -4.93 -14.60
C LYS A 169 19.25 -5.31 -16.09
N LEU A 170 18.06 -5.78 -16.47
CA LEU A 170 17.75 -6.27 -17.83
C LEU A 170 17.27 -5.15 -18.75
N PHE A 171 16.67 -4.11 -18.19
CA PHE A 171 15.94 -3.10 -18.93
C PHE A 171 16.83 -1.93 -19.32
N LYS A 172 16.68 -1.47 -20.55
CA LYS A 172 17.17 -0.16 -20.99
C LYS A 172 16.20 0.92 -20.53
N SER A 173 16.69 2.15 -20.35
CA SER A 173 15.95 3.22 -19.66
C SER A 173 14.52 3.47 -20.18
N SER A 174 14.28 3.45 -21.49
CA SER A 174 12.91 3.65 -22.02
C SER A 174 11.99 2.45 -21.80
N ALA A 175 12.51 1.22 -21.82
CA ALA A 175 11.74 0.01 -21.50
C ALA A 175 11.41 -0.07 -20.01
N GLU A 176 12.35 0.35 -19.16
CA GLU A 176 12.15 0.52 -17.72
C GLU A 176 11.00 1.53 -17.45
N ILE A 177 11.09 2.72 -18.04
CA ILE A 177 10.05 3.77 -17.91
C ILE A 177 8.70 3.29 -18.43
N TYR A 178 8.68 2.54 -19.54
CA TYR A 178 7.44 1.98 -20.09
C TYR A 178 6.71 1.10 -19.07
N LEU A 179 7.39 0.13 -18.43
CA LEU A 179 6.77 -0.75 -17.44
C LEU A 179 6.28 0.01 -16.20
N LEU A 180 7.08 0.97 -15.73
CA LEU A 180 6.71 1.80 -14.58
C LEU A 180 5.44 2.59 -14.87
N LYS A 181 5.37 3.29 -16.01
CA LYS A 181 4.18 4.05 -16.45
C LYS A 181 2.97 3.16 -16.62
N LEU A 182 3.14 1.99 -17.23
CA LEU A 182 2.06 1.03 -17.44
C LEU A 182 1.46 0.54 -16.12
N THR A 183 2.26 0.44 -15.06
CA THR A 183 1.79 0.00 -13.73
C THR A 183 0.95 1.06 -13.02
N VAL A 184 1.21 2.34 -13.29
CA VAL A 184 0.50 3.48 -12.68
C VAL A 184 -0.51 4.14 -13.62
N ASP A 185 -0.83 3.49 -14.75
CA ASP A 185 -1.80 4.00 -15.72
C ASP A 185 -3.18 4.17 -15.06
N GLU A 186 -3.76 5.35 -15.18
CA GLU A 186 -5.08 5.67 -14.61
C GLU A 186 -6.19 4.84 -15.25
N ASN A 187 -6.03 4.48 -16.53
CA ASN A 187 -6.94 3.58 -17.20
C ASN A 187 -6.66 2.13 -16.79
N TYR A 188 -7.50 1.58 -15.91
CA TYR A 188 -7.37 0.22 -15.40
C TYR A 188 -7.27 -0.86 -16.49
N SER A 189 -7.94 -0.68 -17.63
CA SER A 189 -7.85 -1.64 -18.76
C SER A 189 -6.45 -1.70 -19.41
N ASN A 190 -5.73 -0.58 -19.36
CA ASN A 190 -4.37 -0.48 -19.88
C ASN A 190 -3.30 -0.73 -18.82
N ARG A 191 -3.68 -0.86 -17.55
CA ARG A 191 -2.75 -1.05 -16.46
C ARG A 191 -2.08 -2.42 -16.49
N LEU A 192 -0.82 -2.46 -16.09
CA LEU A 192 -0.12 -3.71 -15.79
C LEU A 192 -0.68 -4.31 -14.51
N THR A 193 -1.42 -5.42 -14.63
CA THR A 193 -1.91 -6.15 -13.46
C THR A 193 -0.81 -7.04 -12.87
N HIS A 194 -1.00 -7.51 -11.64
CA HIS A 194 -0.07 -8.45 -11.02
C HIS A 194 0.03 -9.78 -11.81
N ASN A 195 -1.05 -10.20 -12.47
CA ASN A 195 -1.05 -11.40 -13.30
C ASN A 195 -0.27 -11.19 -14.59
N ASP A 196 -0.43 -10.04 -15.25
CA ASP A 196 0.37 -9.67 -16.42
C ASP A 196 1.86 -9.69 -16.06
N TRP A 197 2.19 -9.06 -14.93
CA TRP A 197 3.57 -9.00 -14.45
C TRP A 197 4.15 -10.39 -14.14
N LYS A 198 3.37 -11.31 -13.56
CA LYS A 198 3.81 -12.71 -13.35
C LYS A 198 4.17 -13.39 -14.66
N VAL A 199 3.35 -13.23 -15.70
CA VAL A 199 3.60 -13.81 -17.02
C VAL A 199 4.87 -13.21 -17.63
N ILE A 200 4.96 -11.88 -17.67
CA ILE A 200 6.14 -11.17 -18.17
C ILE A 200 7.41 -11.63 -17.45
N LYS A 201 7.40 -11.64 -16.12
CA LYS A 201 8.53 -12.07 -15.29
C LYS A 201 8.98 -13.49 -15.61
N TRP A 202 8.02 -14.41 -15.77
CA TRP A 202 8.33 -15.79 -16.10
C TRP A 202 8.93 -15.95 -17.50
N VAL A 203 8.40 -15.23 -18.51
CA VAL A 203 9.00 -15.23 -19.85
C VAL A 203 10.41 -14.64 -19.82
N LEU A 204 10.60 -13.50 -19.14
CA LEU A 204 11.89 -12.83 -19.00
C LEU A 204 12.96 -13.74 -18.37
N LEU A 205 12.61 -14.57 -17.39
CA LEU A 205 13.54 -15.55 -16.82
C LEU A 205 14.07 -16.54 -17.87
N GLY A 206 13.24 -16.95 -18.82
CA GLY A 206 13.62 -17.86 -19.90
C GLY A 206 14.44 -17.21 -21.01
N ILE A 207 14.33 -15.88 -21.20
CA ILE A 207 14.95 -15.18 -22.33
C ILE A 207 15.94 -14.07 -21.93
N GLN A 208 16.29 -13.95 -20.64
CA GLN A 208 16.99 -12.80 -20.06
C GLN A 208 18.24 -12.36 -20.83
N ASP A 209 19.07 -13.31 -21.28
CA ASP A 209 20.34 -13.01 -21.95
C ASP A 209 20.09 -12.39 -23.33
N LYS A 210 19.13 -12.94 -24.06
CA LYS A 210 18.69 -12.40 -25.36
C LYS A 210 17.99 -11.06 -25.16
N PHE A 211 17.08 -10.96 -24.20
CA PHE A 211 16.33 -9.74 -23.90
C PHE A 211 17.26 -8.56 -23.60
N LYS A 212 18.32 -8.80 -22.83
CA LYS A 212 19.31 -7.77 -22.47
C LYS A 212 20.06 -7.22 -23.69
N SER A 213 20.28 -8.02 -24.73
CA SER A 213 20.94 -7.58 -25.96
C SER A 213 20.05 -6.70 -26.87
N LEU A 214 18.72 -6.75 -26.70
CA LEU A 214 17.78 -6.01 -27.53
C LEU A 214 17.93 -4.49 -27.38
N SER A 215 17.62 -3.73 -28.43
CA SER A 215 17.45 -2.28 -28.34
C SER A 215 16.29 -1.93 -27.41
N ALA A 216 16.25 -0.70 -26.87
CA ALA A 216 15.22 -0.33 -25.91
C ALA A 216 13.81 -0.36 -26.52
N ASN A 217 13.66 -0.01 -27.80
CA ASN A 217 12.39 -0.12 -28.53
C ASN A 217 11.99 -1.58 -28.74
N ALA A 218 12.94 -2.45 -29.08
CA ALA A 218 12.66 -3.88 -29.22
C ALA A 218 12.27 -4.53 -27.88
N GLN A 219 12.85 -4.09 -26.76
CA GLN A 219 12.41 -4.50 -25.43
C GLN A 219 10.96 -4.07 -25.16
N VAL A 220 10.57 -2.84 -25.51
CA VAL A 220 9.19 -2.36 -25.34
C VAL A 220 8.20 -3.16 -26.17
N GLU A 221 8.48 -3.41 -27.45
CA GLU A 221 7.58 -4.21 -28.30
C GLU A 221 7.40 -5.62 -27.76
N LEU A 222 8.49 -6.26 -27.33
CA LEU A 222 8.41 -7.60 -26.76
C LEU A 222 7.65 -7.61 -25.42
N LEU A 223 7.77 -6.56 -24.60
CA LEU A 223 6.98 -6.42 -23.37
C LEU A 223 5.48 -6.22 -23.65
N LYS A 224 5.11 -5.53 -24.74
CA LYS A 224 3.71 -5.42 -25.19
C LYS A 224 3.19 -6.79 -25.61
N GLU A 225 3.98 -7.54 -26.38
CA GLU A 225 3.63 -8.90 -26.79
C GLU A 225 3.38 -9.79 -25.57
N MET A 226 4.30 -9.83 -24.60
CA MET A 226 4.16 -10.66 -23.39
C MET A 226 2.90 -10.37 -22.54
N ARG A 227 2.28 -9.19 -22.70
CA ARG A 227 1.08 -8.78 -21.97
C ARG A 227 -0.23 -9.28 -22.61
N ASP A 228 -0.22 -9.72 -23.86
CA ASP A 228 -1.44 -10.17 -24.54
C ASP A 228 -2.02 -11.44 -23.86
N PRO A 229 -3.29 -11.44 -23.41
CA PRO A 229 -3.93 -12.56 -22.71
C PRO A 229 -3.90 -13.90 -23.45
N GLY A 230 -3.71 -13.92 -24.78
CA GLY A 230 -3.61 -15.15 -25.59
C GLY A 230 -2.39 -16.02 -25.30
N LEU A 231 -1.51 -15.58 -24.41
CA LEU A 231 -0.14 -16.05 -24.29
C LEU A 231 0.19 -16.79 -22.98
N LYS A 232 -0.82 -17.22 -22.21
CA LYS A 232 -0.64 -18.20 -21.11
C LYS A 232 -0.06 -19.57 -21.56
N VAL A 233 0.13 -19.78 -22.86
CA VAL A 233 0.60 -21.03 -23.51
C VAL A 233 2.11 -20.99 -23.89
N LEU A 234 2.82 -19.92 -23.54
CA LEU A 234 4.00 -19.44 -24.26
C LEU A 234 5.37 -20.10 -24.07
N HIS A 235 5.64 -20.89 -23.02
CA HIS A 235 7.04 -21.33 -22.76
C HIS A 235 7.67 -21.96 -24.00
N ASN A 236 6.89 -22.81 -24.66
CA ASN A 236 7.34 -23.62 -25.76
C ASN A 236 7.34 -22.81 -27.07
N TYR A 237 6.36 -21.92 -27.26
CA TYR A 237 6.27 -21.08 -28.45
C TYR A 237 7.47 -20.13 -28.56
N PHE A 238 7.78 -19.36 -27.51
CA PHE A 238 8.87 -18.38 -27.59
C PHE A 238 10.26 -19.00 -27.58
N ARG A 239 10.43 -20.14 -26.90
CA ARG A 239 11.68 -20.92 -26.98
C ARG A 239 11.92 -21.40 -28.41
N ASN A 240 10.93 -22.02 -29.05
CA ASN A 240 11.04 -22.51 -30.41
C ASN A 240 11.29 -21.37 -31.41
N ARG A 241 10.61 -20.22 -31.26
CA ARG A 241 10.82 -19.06 -32.14
C ARG A 241 12.23 -18.46 -32.01
N CYS A 242 12.74 -18.44 -30.78
CA CYS A 242 14.10 -18.03 -30.48
C CYS A 242 15.18 -18.98 -31.03
N GLU A 243 14.85 -20.27 -31.23
CA GLU A 243 15.74 -21.25 -31.85
C GLU A 243 15.70 -21.14 -33.38
N GLU A 244 14.50 -20.99 -33.97
CA GLU A 244 14.32 -20.80 -35.42
C GLU A 244 15.13 -19.62 -35.96
N ILE A 245 15.08 -18.48 -35.27
CA ILE A 245 15.81 -17.26 -35.66
C ILE A 245 17.34 -17.48 -35.59
N LEU A 246 17.82 -18.21 -34.59
CA LEU A 246 19.25 -18.51 -34.44
C LEU A 246 19.76 -19.51 -35.48
N THR A 247 18.91 -20.43 -35.94
CA THR A 247 19.24 -21.40 -36.99
C THR A 247 19.22 -20.82 -38.40
N GLN A 248 18.50 -19.72 -38.63
CA GLN A 248 18.46 -19.04 -39.94
C GLN A 248 19.64 -18.11 -40.20
N THR A 249 20.53 -17.92 -39.22
CA THR A 249 21.75 -17.08 -39.33
C THR A 249 23.04 -17.89 -39.47
N ARG A 250 22.94 -19.20 -39.74
CA ARG A 250 24.04 -20.08 -40.16
C ARG A 250 23.82 -20.52 -41.60
#